data_AF-A0A958SET0-F1
#
_entry.id   AF-A0A958SET0-F1
#
_cell.length_a   1.000
_cell.length_b   1.000
_cell.length_c   1.000
_cell.angle_alpha   90.00
_cell.angle_beta   90.00
_cell.angle_gamma   90.00
#
_symmetry.space_group_name_H-M   'P 1'
#
loop_
_entity.id
_entity.type
_entity.pdbx_description
1 polymer ?
#
loop_
_entity_poly.entity_id
_entity_poly.type
_entity_poly.pdbx_seq_one_letter_code
_entity_poly.pdbx_strand_id
1 'polypeptide(L)'
;MVSWLQKLEAKLVLAGLFFVHLIKRVLFFWKKKPGLNEFLQNFRGDNITPVGAEERKLFPEFQRCQVCSLCTFSCEAIAAGRAPAGFEPKFVLLGFGRSAHESEYFFDEWLPCLECASCTVECPTHVPVHAMVATVVERRKHVAYRK
;
A
#
# COMPACT_ATOMS: atom_id res chain seq x y z
N MET A 1 42.70 16.32 -3.78
CA MET A 1 42.43 17.00 -2.50
C MET A 1 41.58 18.22 -2.79
N VAL A 2 40.35 18.29 -2.26
CA VAL A 2 39.45 19.44 -2.45
C VAL A 2 40.01 20.62 -1.65
N SER A 3 40.24 21.76 -2.31
CA SER A 3 40.81 22.93 -1.67
C SER A 3 39.82 23.54 -0.67
N TRP A 4 40.33 24.24 0.34
CA TRP A 4 39.49 24.90 1.35
C TRP A 4 38.53 25.92 0.73
N LEU A 5 38.95 26.58 -0.36
CA LEU A 5 38.15 27.50 -1.15
C LEU A 5 36.92 26.81 -1.77
N GLN A 6 37.09 25.64 -2.37
CA GLN A 6 35.97 24.86 -2.95
C GLN A 6 34.93 24.48 -1.88
N LYS A 7 35.38 24.19 -0.65
CA LYS A 7 34.46 23.89 0.47
C LYS A 7 33.70 25.12 0.93
N LEU A 8 34.33 26.30 0.90
CA LEU A 8 33.69 27.56 1.25
C LEU A 8 32.66 27.97 0.19
N GLU A 9 33.02 27.86 -1.09
CA GLU A 9 32.10 28.11 -2.21
C GLU A 9 30.86 27.21 -2.14
N ALA A 10 31.05 25.91 -1.91
CA ALA A 10 29.93 24.98 -1.76
C ALA A 10 29.00 25.37 -0.61
N LYS A 11 29.55 25.80 0.54
CA LYS A 11 28.74 26.27 1.68
C LYS A 11 27.99 27.56 1.38
N LEU A 12 28.61 28.50 0.66
CA LEU A 12 27.98 29.76 0.26
C LEU A 12 26.85 29.53 -0.74
N VAL A 13 27.05 28.64 -1.71
CA VAL A 13 26.01 28.24 -2.66
C VAL A 13 24.84 27.58 -1.91
N LEU A 14 25.13 26.66 -0.98
CA LEU A 14 24.10 25.99 -0.20
C LEU A 14 23.31 26.98 0.68
N ALA A 15 24.01 27.90 1.35
CA ALA A 15 23.39 28.94 2.16
C ALA A 15 22.52 29.87 1.30
N GLY A 16 23.02 30.30 0.13
CA GLY A 16 22.28 31.12 -0.82
C GLY A 16 21.00 30.42 -1.29
N LEU A 17 21.09 29.15 -1.70
CA LEU A 17 19.93 28.35 -2.10
C LEU A 17 18.91 28.19 -0.95
N PHE A 18 19.38 28.01 0.28
CA PHE A 18 18.53 27.94 1.47
C PHE A 18 17.74 29.24 1.70
N PHE A 19 18.41 30.40 1.64
CA PHE A 19 17.74 31.68 1.80
C PHE A 19 16.78 31.99 0.64
N VAL A 20 17.16 31.67 -0.60
CA VAL A 20 16.26 31.78 -1.76
C VAL A 20 15.02 30.90 -1.56
N HIS A 21 15.18 29.67 -1.04
CA HIS A 21 14.05 28.80 -0.73
C HIS A 21 13.16 29.40 0.36
N LEU A 22 13.73 29.93 1.45
CA LEU A 22 12.97 30.59 2.52
C LEU A 22 12.19 31.80 2.00
N ILE A 23 12.85 32.68 1.24
CA ILE A 23 12.21 33.87 0.66
C ILE A 23 11.09 33.45 -0.30
N LYS A 24 11.34 32.49 -1.19
CA LYS A 24 10.29 31.97 -2.08
C LYS A 24 9.15 31.32 -1.30
N ARG A 25 9.43 30.63 -0.20
CA ARG A 25 8.41 30.02 0.65
C ARG A 25 7.58 31.07 1.40
N VAL A 26 8.18 32.15 1.89
CA VAL A 26 7.40 33.22 2.53
C VAL A 26 6.58 33.99 1.51
N LEU A 27 7.16 34.32 0.34
CA LEU A 27 6.51 35.13 -0.70
C LEU A 27 5.47 34.36 -1.53
N PHE A 28 5.67 33.08 -1.82
CA PHE A 28 4.80 32.29 -2.73
C PHE A 28 3.95 31.22 -2.05
N PHE A 29 4.29 30.77 -0.84
CA PHE A 29 3.59 29.67 -0.16
C PHE A 29 2.40 30.14 0.70
N TRP A 30 2.01 31.42 0.59
CA TRP A 30 0.66 31.89 0.93
C TRP A 30 -0.39 31.51 -0.13
N LYS A 31 0.01 30.91 -1.25
CA LYS A 31 -0.95 30.18 -2.10
C LYS A 31 -1.54 29.02 -1.29
N LYS A 32 -2.88 28.97 -1.21
CA LYS A 32 -3.64 27.90 -0.57
C LYS A 32 -3.02 26.55 -0.92
N LYS A 33 -2.67 25.75 0.09
CA LYS A 33 -2.35 24.34 -0.14
C LYS A 33 -3.50 23.73 -0.94
N PRO A 34 -3.23 22.92 -1.99
CA PRO A 34 -4.29 22.18 -2.63
C PRO A 34 -5.04 21.43 -1.53
N GLY A 35 -6.35 21.70 -1.43
CA GLY A 35 -7.15 21.15 -0.35
C GLY A 35 -7.15 19.62 -0.42
N LEU A 36 -7.56 18.96 0.67
CA LEU A 36 -7.73 17.50 0.68
C LEU A 36 -8.50 17.00 -0.55
N ASN A 37 -9.52 17.75 -0.99
CA ASN A 37 -10.30 17.42 -2.17
C ASN A 37 -9.48 17.40 -3.48
N GLU A 38 -8.58 18.37 -3.66
CA GLU A 38 -7.75 18.48 -4.87
C GLU A 38 -6.69 17.38 -4.89
N PHE A 39 -6.12 17.06 -3.71
CA PHE A 39 -5.29 15.87 -3.54
C PHE A 39 -6.04 14.59 -3.91
N LEU A 40 -7.23 14.36 -3.33
CA LEU A 40 -8.03 13.17 -3.62
C LEU A 40 -8.44 13.08 -5.09
N GLN A 41 -8.71 14.21 -5.75
CA GLN A 41 -9.01 14.24 -7.18
C GLN A 41 -7.81 13.81 -8.02
N ASN A 42 -6.62 14.33 -7.73
CA ASN A 42 -5.40 14.02 -8.47
C ASN A 42 -5.03 12.53 -8.38
N PHE A 43 -5.25 11.91 -7.22
CA PHE A 43 -4.87 10.51 -6.97
C PHE A 43 -6.01 9.50 -7.13
N ARG A 44 -7.22 9.95 -7.49
CA ARG A 44 -8.35 9.06 -7.82
C ARG A 44 -8.03 8.16 -9.03
N GLY A 45 -7.14 8.63 -9.90
CA GLY A 45 -6.61 7.88 -11.05
C GLY A 45 -5.85 6.62 -10.62
N ASP A 46 -5.12 6.71 -9.51
CA ASP A 46 -4.06 5.79 -9.09
C ASP A 46 -4.51 4.77 -8.03
N ASN A 47 -5.81 4.69 -7.76
CA ASN A 47 -6.40 3.86 -6.70
C ASN A 47 -5.82 4.13 -5.30
N ILE A 48 -5.27 5.32 -5.06
CA ILE A 48 -4.81 5.75 -3.74
C ILE A 48 -6.02 6.27 -2.99
N THR A 49 -6.59 5.43 -2.14
CA THR A 49 -7.79 5.75 -1.37
C THR A 49 -7.46 5.91 0.11
N PRO A 50 -8.24 6.71 0.86
CA PRO A 50 -8.08 6.80 2.30
C PRO A 50 -8.17 5.43 2.97
N VAL A 51 -7.27 5.18 3.94
CA VAL A 51 -7.25 3.97 4.76
C VAL A 51 -8.03 4.24 6.04
N GLY A 52 -9.05 3.42 6.30
CA GLY A 52 -9.92 3.55 7.48
C GLY A 52 -9.20 3.32 8.80
N ALA A 53 -9.77 3.78 9.92
CA ALA A 53 -9.17 3.58 11.24
C ALA A 53 -9.08 2.09 11.62
N GLU A 54 -10.13 1.31 11.33
CA GLU A 54 -10.14 -0.14 11.60
C GLU A 54 -9.18 -0.91 10.68
N GLU A 55 -9.17 -0.58 9.39
CA GLU A 55 -8.20 -1.14 8.42
C GLU A 55 -6.75 -0.87 8.86
N ARG A 56 -6.47 0.34 9.34
CA ARG A 56 -5.13 0.72 9.82
C ARG A 56 -4.67 -0.10 11.02
N LYS A 57 -5.58 -0.52 11.90
CA LYS A 57 -5.24 -1.38 13.05
C LYS A 57 -4.83 -2.79 12.61
N LEU A 58 -5.39 -3.29 11.51
CA LEU A 58 -5.10 -4.63 10.98
C LEU A 58 -3.83 -4.66 10.12
N PHE A 59 -3.42 -3.51 9.56
CA PHE A 59 -2.29 -3.43 8.63
C PHE A 59 -0.96 -4.04 9.15
N PRO A 60 -0.55 -3.82 10.41
CA PRO A 60 0.65 -4.47 10.95
C PRO A 60 0.59 -5.99 10.91
N GLU A 61 -0.60 -6.57 11.14
CA GLU A 61 -0.80 -8.02 11.12
C GLU A 61 -0.62 -8.59 9.70
N PHE A 62 -1.12 -7.88 8.69
CA PHE A 62 -0.98 -8.24 7.26
C PHE A 62 0.49 -8.21 6.81
N GLN A 63 1.29 -7.31 7.37
CA GLN A 63 2.70 -7.13 7.00
C GLN A 63 3.66 -8.18 7.58
N ARG A 64 3.18 -9.06 8.48
CA ARG A 64 4.00 -10.16 9.03
C ARG A 64 4.28 -11.30 8.05
N CYS A 65 3.73 -11.25 6.83
CA CYS A 65 3.99 -12.26 5.81
C CYS A 65 5.48 -12.28 5.41
N GLN A 66 6.10 -13.46 5.56
CA GLN A 66 7.48 -13.73 5.16
C GLN A 66 7.61 -14.42 3.79
N VAL A 67 6.50 -14.58 3.06
CA VAL A 67 6.48 -15.15 1.70
C VAL A 67 7.02 -16.59 1.63
N CYS A 68 6.83 -17.38 2.69
CA CYS A 68 7.29 -18.78 2.76
C CYS A 68 6.49 -19.75 1.88
N SER A 69 5.34 -19.32 1.33
CA SER A 69 4.45 -20.10 0.45
C SER A 69 3.78 -21.33 1.08
N LEU A 70 3.88 -21.55 2.40
CA LEU A 70 3.21 -22.65 3.09
C LEU A 70 1.69 -22.63 2.91
N CYS A 71 1.10 -21.44 2.89
CA CYS A 71 -0.34 -21.24 2.66
C CYS A 71 -0.84 -21.81 1.34
N THR A 72 0.03 -21.93 0.33
CA THR A 72 -0.32 -22.48 -0.98
C THR A 72 -0.58 -23.99 -0.88
N PHE A 73 0.23 -24.69 -0.09
CA PHE A 73 0.12 -26.14 0.10
C PHE A 73 -1.05 -26.54 1.02
N SER A 74 -1.49 -25.65 1.91
CA SER A 74 -2.64 -25.86 2.80
C SER A 74 -3.95 -25.24 2.30
N CYS A 75 -3.97 -24.69 1.08
CA CYS A 75 -5.14 -24.02 0.53
C CYS A 75 -6.15 -25.02 -0.05
N GLU A 76 -7.32 -25.10 0.58
CA GLU A 76 -8.43 -25.95 0.12
C GLU A 76 -9.00 -25.51 -1.23
N ALA A 77 -9.01 -24.20 -1.52
CA ALA A 77 -9.51 -23.69 -2.80
C ALA A 77 -8.63 -24.13 -3.98
N ILE A 78 -7.30 -24.19 -3.77
CA ILE A 78 -6.36 -24.73 -4.76
C ILE A 78 -6.55 -26.23 -4.89
N ALA A 79 -6.58 -26.96 -3.77
CA ALA A 79 -6.74 -28.42 -3.77
C ALA A 79 -8.05 -28.87 -4.44
N ALA A 80 -9.13 -28.10 -4.28
CA ALA A 80 -10.42 -28.35 -4.89
C ALA A 80 -10.57 -27.82 -6.33
N GLY A 81 -9.53 -27.18 -6.90
CA GLY A 81 -9.59 -26.61 -8.25
C GLY A 81 -10.55 -25.42 -8.40
N ARG A 82 -10.91 -24.75 -7.30
CA ARG A 82 -11.77 -23.56 -7.29
C ARG A 82 -10.99 -22.26 -7.51
N ALA A 83 -9.72 -22.25 -7.12
CA ALA A 83 -8.84 -21.11 -7.33
C ALA A 83 -8.30 -21.07 -8.78
N PRO A 84 -8.08 -19.88 -9.37
CA PRO A 84 -7.55 -19.75 -10.72
C PRO A 84 -6.12 -20.27 -10.86
N ALA A 85 -5.72 -20.60 -12.09
CA ALA A 85 -4.36 -21.07 -12.39
C ALA A 85 -3.33 -19.97 -12.04
N GLY A 86 -2.38 -20.28 -11.17
CA GLY A 86 -1.37 -19.33 -10.68
C GLY A 86 -1.76 -18.58 -9.41
N PHE A 87 -2.96 -18.81 -8.85
CA PHE A 87 -3.35 -18.25 -7.56
C PHE A 87 -2.48 -18.80 -6.43
N GLU A 88 -1.98 -17.90 -5.59
CA GLU A 88 -1.37 -18.24 -4.31
C GLU A 88 -1.85 -17.28 -3.21
N PRO A 89 -2.28 -17.76 -2.03
CA PRO A 89 -2.74 -16.88 -0.96
C PRO A 89 -1.70 -15.84 -0.51
N LYS A 90 -0.41 -16.11 -0.71
CA LYS A 90 0.67 -15.15 -0.42
C LYS A 90 0.59 -13.89 -1.28
N PHE A 91 0.05 -13.97 -2.50
CA PHE A 91 -0.09 -12.81 -3.38
C PHE A 91 -1.15 -11.83 -2.90
N VAL A 92 -2.18 -12.32 -2.22
CA VAL A 92 -3.13 -11.45 -1.49
C VAL A 92 -2.37 -10.61 -0.47
N LEU A 93 -1.51 -11.27 0.34
CA LEU A 93 -0.75 -10.63 1.41
C LEU A 93 0.26 -9.62 0.88
N LEU A 94 0.95 -9.96 -0.21
CA LEU A 94 1.91 -9.08 -0.87
C LEU A 94 1.23 -7.90 -1.55
N GLY A 95 0.14 -8.16 -2.28
CA GLY A 95 -0.66 -7.16 -2.95
C GLY A 95 -1.21 -6.16 -1.95
N PHE A 96 -2.18 -6.55 -1.13
CA PHE A 96 -2.83 -5.57 -0.26
C PHE A 96 -1.96 -5.09 0.92
N GLY A 97 -1.07 -5.92 1.46
CA GLY A 97 -0.30 -5.61 2.67
C GLY A 97 0.91 -4.72 2.41
N ARG A 98 1.39 -4.67 1.16
CA ARG A 98 2.53 -3.84 0.75
C ARG A 98 2.17 -2.81 -0.33
N SER A 99 1.23 -3.14 -1.21
CA SER A 99 0.79 -2.32 -2.33
C SER A 99 -0.73 -2.23 -2.40
N ALA A 100 -1.38 -1.69 -1.35
CA ALA A 100 -2.84 -1.65 -1.26
C ALA A 100 -3.56 -1.03 -2.48
N HIS A 101 -2.91 -0.12 -3.20
CA HIS A 101 -3.44 0.49 -4.43
C HIS A 101 -3.45 -0.47 -5.64
N GLU A 102 -2.59 -1.49 -5.65
CA GLU A 102 -2.53 -2.52 -6.70
C GLU A 102 -3.53 -3.66 -6.45
N SER A 103 -4.08 -3.75 -5.24
CA SER A 103 -5.01 -4.82 -4.86
C SER A 103 -6.27 -4.89 -5.74
N GLU A 104 -6.68 -3.76 -6.30
CA GLU A 104 -7.85 -3.66 -7.17
C GLU A 104 -7.68 -4.46 -8.48
N TYR A 105 -6.45 -4.65 -8.97
CA TYR A 105 -6.20 -5.36 -10.23
C TYR A 105 -6.35 -6.87 -10.11
N PHE A 106 -6.18 -7.42 -8.90
CA PHE A 106 -6.17 -8.86 -8.65
C PHE A 106 -7.36 -9.32 -7.80
N PHE A 107 -8.30 -8.42 -7.51
CA PHE A 107 -9.37 -8.66 -6.54
C PHE A 107 -10.18 -9.93 -6.85
N ASP A 108 -10.57 -10.12 -8.11
CA ASP A 108 -11.42 -11.25 -8.50
C ASP A 108 -10.69 -12.59 -8.29
N GLU A 109 -9.37 -12.61 -8.46
CA GLU A 109 -8.53 -13.78 -8.18
C GLU A 109 -8.47 -14.11 -6.69
N TRP A 110 -8.75 -13.14 -5.82
CA TRP A 110 -8.66 -13.29 -4.37
C TRP A 110 -9.97 -13.73 -3.71
N LEU A 111 -11.10 -13.67 -4.43
CA LEU A 111 -12.41 -14.07 -3.92
C LEU A 111 -12.46 -15.50 -3.33
N PRO A 112 -11.74 -16.51 -3.87
CA PRO A 112 -11.72 -17.84 -3.27
C PRO A 112 -11.20 -17.87 -1.81
N CYS A 113 -10.40 -16.88 -1.39
CA CYS A 113 -9.94 -16.76 0.00
C CYS A 113 -11.04 -16.35 0.99
N LEU A 114 -12.23 -15.96 0.53
CA LEU A 114 -13.39 -15.72 1.39
C LEU A 114 -14.10 -17.02 1.80
N GLU A 115 -13.85 -18.12 1.08
CA GLU A 115 -14.59 -19.38 1.26
C GLU A 115 -13.94 -20.31 2.29
N CYS A 116 -12.68 -20.04 2.67
CA CYS A 116 -11.94 -20.87 3.62
C CYS A 116 -10.95 -20.03 4.45
N ALA A 117 -10.52 -20.57 5.60
CA ALA A 117 -9.54 -19.94 6.48
C ALA A 117 -8.37 -20.87 6.85
N SER A 118 -8.25 -22.04 6.20
CA SER A 118 -7.27 -23.08 6.52
C SER A 118 -5.83 -22.55 6.54
N CYS A 119 -5.48 -21.71 5.58
CA CYS A 119 -4.14 -21.13 5.45
C CYS A 119 -3.75 -20.17 6.60
N THR A 120 -4.72 -19.60 7.32
CA THR A 120 -4.45 -18.76 8.49
C THR A 120 -4.00 -19.59 9.68
N VAL A 121 -4.59 -20.78 9.85
CA VAL A 121 -4.26 -21.73 10.93
C VAL A 121 -2.84 -22.26 10.77
N GLU A 122 -2.47 -22.62 9.54
CA GLU A 122 -1.16 -23.19 9.21
C GLU A 122 -0.03 -22.14 9.08
N CYS A 123 -0.35 -20.84 9.20
CA CYS A 123 0.63 -19.78 9.01
C CYS A 123 1.54 -19.65 10.24
N PRO A 124 2.88 -19.82 10.11
CA PRO A 124 3.80 -19.74 11.25
C PRO A 124 3.91 -18.33 11.85
N THR A 125 3.54 -17.29 11.09
CA THR A 125 3.49 -15.90 11.55
C THR A 125 2.05 -15.42 11.81
N HIS A 126 1.10 -16.35 11.82
CA HIS A 126 -0.33 -16.12 12.11
C HIS A 126 -0.92 -14.94 11.34
N VAL A 127 -0.65 -14.85 10.02
CA VAL A 127 -1.20 -13.78 9.18
C VAL A 127 -2.67 -14.10 8.86
N PRO A 128 -3.61 -13.19 9.14
CA PRO A 128 -5.03 -13.45 8.94
C PRO A 128 -5.48 -13.20 7.48
N VAL A 129 -5.16 -14.14 6.58
CA VAL A 129 -5.42 -14.01 5.12
C VAL A 129 -6.91 -13.76 4.83
N HIS A 130 -7.81 -14.50 5.47
CA HIS A 130 -9.25 -14.35 5.29
C HIS A 130 -9.74 -12.95 5.69
N ALA A 131 -9.29 -12.45 6.85
CA ALA A 131 -9.66 -11.11 7.32
C ALA A 131 -9.13 -10.02 6.40
N MET A 132 -7.98 -10.24 5.78
CA MET A 132 -7.40 -9.33 4.79
C MET A 132 -8.29 -9.22 3.55
N VAL A 133 -8.69 -10.33 2.93
CA VAL A 133 -9.59 -10.29 1.77
C VAL A 133 -10.94 -9.68 2.14
N ALA A 134 -11.49 -10.01 3.31
CA ALA A 134 -12.72 -9.35 3.79
C ALA A 134 -12.55 -7.82 3.92
N THR A 135 -11.39 -7.35 4.37
CA THR A 135 -11.06 -5.91 4.45
C THR A 135 -10.99 -5.28 3.06
N VAL A 136 -10.42 -5.96 2.07
CA VAL A 136 -10.37 -5.49 0.68
C VAL A 136 -11.79 -5.39 0.10
N VAL A 137 -12.63 -6.41 0.31
CA VAL A 137 -14.04 -6.42 -0.13
C VAL A 137 -14.79 -5.24 0.49
N GLU A 138 -14.63 -5.00 1.79
CA GLU A 138 -15.27 -3.89 2.47
C GLU A 138 -14.78 -2.55 1.93
N ARG A 139 -13.47 -2.39 1.75
CA ARG A 139 -12.87 -1.18 1.15
C ARG A 139 -13.46 -0.90 -0.24
N ARG A 140 -13.63 -1.92 -1.07
CA ARG A 140 -14.20 -1.78 -2.41
C ARG A 140 -15.63 -1.23 -2.42
N LYS A 141 -16.41 -1.41 -1.34
CA LYS A 141 -17.75 -0.79 -1.21
C LYS A 141 -17.68 0.72 -1.02
N HIS A 142 -16.64 1.22 -0.34
CA HIS A 142 -16.47 2.65 -0.03
C HIS A 142 -15.75 3.40 -1.15
N VAL A 143 -14.89 2.71 -1.90
CA VAL A 143 -14.25 3.23 -3.10
C VAL A 143 -15.29 3.14 -4.21
N ALA A 144 -16.07 4.20 -4.44
CA ALA A 144 -17.07 4.28 -5.50
C ALA A 144 -16.48 3.83 -6.85
N TYR A 145 -16.66 2.54 -7.18
CA TYR A 145 -15.89 1.93 -8.25
C TYR A 145 -16.49 2.28 -9.60
N ARG A 146 -15.57 2.61 -10.50
CA ARG A 146 -15.79 2.97 -11.91
C ARG A 146 -16.68 1.93 -12.58
N LYS A 147 -17.85 2.34 -13.03
CA LYS A 147 -18.38 1.87 -14.32
C LYS A 147 -17.75 2.71 -15.41
#